data_AF-A0AAD6ZTV4-F1
#
_entry.id   AF-A0AAD6ZTV4-F1
#
_cell.length_a   1.000
_cell.length_b   1.000
_cell.length_c   1.000
_cell.angle_alpha   90.00
_cell.angle_beta   90.00
_cell.angle_gamma   90.00
#
_symmetry.space_group_name_H-M   'P 1'
#
loop_
_entity.id
_entity.type
_entity.pdbx_description
1 polymer ?
#
loop_
_entity_poly.entity_id
_entity_poly.type
_entity_poly.pdbx_seq_one_letter_code
_entity_poly.pdbx_strand_id
1 'polypeptide(L)'
;MKHALDALEAQSHVIHQGIAAEEQSDKETGGTYARHLTADPSHTIIPAFPIIPAKVTLFLEYETTCPQKRKRDDGSDLTGTLGVSGVKQIVSALEHWRLKNQHKYPEVPAVQIGLRHDLRIKTFESAAAYKEPLRVKMAHNLKAKGTNADTFTSANLIKCAGWCLTDFKGPYNIYLGLRDCAMLLTSCSVAFRGDSTRSLLLSDLFMTDVLMNSKGLGETVPALTMLADNAKHNQTGRTDEHRAFRHQFVELCPVGSVAFLLFSYHHVRDCAAPDFAPDFSDLEYRDWGKRE
;
A
#
# COMPACT_ATOMS: atom_id res chain seq x y z
N MET A 1 12.63 -44.52 30.26
CA MET A 1 12.74 -43.43 29.26
C MET A 1 11.63 -43.51 28.21
N LYS A 2 11.43 -44.65 27.52
CA LYS A 2 10.39 -44.81 26.48
C LYS A 2 8.96 -44.53 26.96
N HIS A 3 8.57 -45.12 28.11
CA HIS A 3 7.25 -44.86 28.71
C HIS A 3 6.98 -43.40 29.10
N ALA A 4 8.02 -42.64 29.44
CA ALA A 4 7.87 -41.22 29.77
C ALA A 4 7.66 -40.37 28.50
N LEU A 5 8.28 -40.79 27.39
CA LEU A 5 8.10 -40.20 26.06
C LEU A 5 6.69 -40.48 25.52
N ASP A 6 6.23 -41.73 25.61
CA ASP A 6 4.89 -42.12 25.16
C ASP A 6 3.79 -41.39 25.95
N ALA A 7 4.01 -41.16 27.25
CA ALA A 7 3.10 -40.38 28.09
C ALA A 7 3.07 -38.88 27.72
N LEU A 8 4.23 -38.30 27.39
CA LEU A 8 4.34 -36.93 26.92
C LEU A 8 3.71 -36.74 25.54
N GLU A 9 3.88 -37.69 24.63
CA GLU A 9 3.23 -37.68 23.31
C GLU A 9 1.70 -37.80 23.43
N ALA A 10 1.21 -38.68 24.31
CA ALA A 10 -0.23 -38.79 24.57
C ALA A 10 -0.81 -37.50 25.17
N GLN A 11 -0.12 -36.87 26.11
CA GLN A 11 -0.54 -35.59 26.69
C GLN A 11 -0.50 -34.45 25.66
N SER A 12 0.56 -34.39 24.85
CA SER A 12 0.67 -33.43 23.75
C SER A 12 -0.45 -33.61 22.74
N HIS A 13 -0.79 -34.85 22.38
CA HIS A 13 -1.87 -35.15 21.45
C HIS A 13 -3.25 -34.71 21.98
N VAL A 14 -3.51 -34.87 23.28
CA VAL A 14 -4.75 -34.40 23.91
C VAL A 14 -4.82 -32.88 23.92
N ILE A 15 -3.71 -32.19 24.20
CA ILE A 15 -3.62 -30.73 24.16
C ILE A 15 -3.84 -30.22 22.73
N HIS A 16 -3.21 -30.84 21.73
CA HIS A 16 -3.40 -30.47 20.33
C HIS A 16 -4.83 -30.72 19.84
N GLN A 17 -5.51 -31.77 20.31
CA GLN A 17 -6.92 -32.00 20.01
C GLN A 17 -7.82 -30.96 20.70
N GLY A 18 -7.50 -30.53 21.92
CA GLY A 18 -8.19 -29.46 22.62
C GLY A 18 -8.07 -28.12 21.91
N ILE A 19 -6.84 -27.72 21.54
CA ILE A 19 -6.57 -26.50 20.77
C ILE A 19 -7.24 -26.56 19.40
N ALA A 20 -7.21 -27.70 18.72
CA ALA A 20 -7.91 -27.87 17.44
C ALA A 20 -9.43 -27.76 17.59
N ALA A 21 -10.01 -28.26 18.69
CA ALA A 21 -11.44 -28.14 18.97
C ALA A 21 -11.85 -26.70 19.33
N GLU A 22 -11.00 -25.98 20.07
CA GLU A 22 -11.19 -24.57 20.45
C GLU A 22 -11.02 -23.63 19.23
N GLU A 23 -10.01 -23.87 18.39
CA GLU A 23 -9.87 -23.19 17.08
C GLU A 23 -11.02 -23.51 16.11
N GLN A 24 -11.70 -24.64 16.29
CA GLN A 24 -12.88 -25.02 15.50
C GLN A 24 -14.16 -24.38 16.06
N SER A 25 -14.25 -24.16 17.39
CA SER A 25 -15.37 -23.44 18.02
C SER A 25 -15.32 -21.94 17.73
N ASP A 26 -14.13 -21.34 17.69
CA ASP A 26 -13.94 -19.93 17.30
C ASP A 26 -14.22 -19.70 15.80
N LYS A 27 -14.26 -20.78 15.01
CA LYS A 27 -14.75 -20.80 13.62
C LYS A 27 -16.24 -21.15 13.56
N GLU A 28 -17.04 -20.53 14.43
CA GLU A 28 -18.50 -20.45 14.38
C GLU A 28 -19.05 -19.77 13.09
N THR A 29 -18.25 -19.66 12.04
CA THR A 29 -18.74 -19.44 10.67
C THR A 29 -19.66 -20.58 10.23
N GLY A 30 -19.51 -21.79 10.80
CA GLY A 30 -20.46 -22.90 10.57
C GLY A 30 -21.88 -22.62 11.09
N GLY A 31 -22.02 -21.87 12.20
CA GLY A 31 -23.30 -21.49 12.77
C GLY A 31 -23.98 -20.32 12.03
N THR A 32 -23.21 -19.44 11.41
CA THR A 32 -23.75 -18.33 10.60
C THR A 32 -24.22 -18.79 9.22
N TYR A 33 -23.65 -19.85 8.64
CA TYR A 33 -24.25 -20.50 7.45
C TYR A 33 -25.55 -21.24 7.77
N ALA A 34 -25.79 -21.65 9.02
CA ALA A 34 -27.05 -22.26 9.43
C ALA A 34 -28.21 -21.24 9.57
N ARG A 35 -27.94 -19.93 9.51
CA ARG A 35 -28.94 -18.88 9.63
C ARG A 35 -29.05 -18.06 8.34
N HIS A 36 -29.64 -18.67 7.31
CA HIS A 36 -30.53 -18.02 6.32
C HIS A 36 -31.05 -19.03 5.27
N LEU A 37 -31.55 -20.19 5.71
CA LEU A 37 -32.28 -21.10 4.83
C LEU A 37 -33.63 -21.43 5.47
N THR A 38 -34.51 -20.44 5.56
CA THR A 38 -35.92 -20.72 5.30
C THR A 38 -35.98 -21.16 3.84
N ALA A 39 -35.88 -22.46 3.62
CA ALA A 39 -35.80 -23.06 2.30
C ALA A 39 -37.04 -22.64 1.49
N ASP A 40 -36.81 -21.77 0.50
CA ASP A 40 -37.75 -21.61 -0.58
C ASP A 40 -37.81 -22.97 -1.32
N PRO A 41 -38.96 -23.66 -1.34
CA PRO A 41 -39.08 -24.99 -1.94
C PRO A 41 -38.80 -25.02 -3.44
N SER A 42 -38.61 -23.86 -4.08
CA SER A 42 -38.16 -23.72 -5.46
C SER A 42 -36.63 -23.89 -5.66
N HIS A 43 -35.81 -23.82 -4.61
CA HIS A 43 -34.35 -23.89 -4.72
C HIS A 43 -33.81 -25.30 -4.46
N THR A 44 -33.27 -25.93 -5.50
CA THR A 44 -32.55 -27.21 -5.38
C THR A 44 -31.22 -27.03 -4.65
N ILE A 45 -31.06 -27.70 -3.51
CA ILE A 45 -29.82 -27.71 -2.72
C ILE A 45 -28.75 -28.52 -3.48
N ILE A 46 -27.67 -27.84 -3.87
CA ILE A 46 -26.50 -28.50 -4.49
C ILE A 46 -25.55 -28.93 -3.37
N PRO A 47 -25.17 -30.22 -3.27
CA PRO A 47 -24.22 -30.66 -2.24
C PRO A 47 -22.84 -30.01 -2.47
N ALA A 48 -22.21 -29.57 -1.38
CA ALA A 48 -20.89 -28.92 -1.44
C ALA A 48 -19.81 -29.83 -2.05
N PHE A 49 -19.89 -31.14 -1.78
CA PHE A 49 -18.94 -32.14 -2.26
C PHE A 49 -19.56 -33.04 -3.35
N PRO A 50 -18.73 -33.62 -4.23
CA PRO A 50 -17.31 -33.33 -4.41
C PRO A 50 -17.06 -31.96 -5.07
N ILE A 51 -15.84 -31.42 -4.91
CA ILE A 51 -15.40 -30.19 -5.57
C ILE A 51 -15.16 -30.48 -7.05
N ILE A 52 -15.96 -29.86 -7.91
CA ILE A 52 -15.87 -29.99 -9.37
C ILE A 52 -15.85 -28.61 -10.02
N PRO A 53 -15.27 -28.46 -11.23
CA PRO A 53 -15.14 -27.17 -11.90
C PRO A 53 -16.46 -26.38 -12.04
N ALA A 54 -17.57 -27.07 -12.31
CA ALA A 54 -18.89 -26.44 -12.44
C ALA A 54 -19.36 -25.77 -11.13
N LYS A 55 -19.19 -26.43 -9.99
CA LYS A 55 -19.55 -25.88 -8.67
C LYS A 55 -18.63 -24.73 -8.28
N VAL A 56 -17.34 -24.84 -8.57
CA VAL A 56 -16.38 -23.76 -8.32
C VAL A 56 -16.70 -22.53 -9.16
N THR A 57 -17.14 -22.72 -10.40
CA THR A 57 -17.56 -21.60 -11.27
C THR A 57 -18.77 -20.87 -10.67
N LEU A 58 -19.82 -21.59 -10.28
CA LEU A 58 -21.00 -21.03 -9.61
C LEU A 58 -20.63 -20.29 -8.31
N PHE A 59 -19.73 -20.88 -7.52
CA PHE A 59 -19.24 -20.26 -6.30
C PHE A 59 -18.48 -18.95 -6.58
N LEU A 60 -17.59 -18.93 -7.58
CA LEU A 60 -16.86 -17.71 -7.97
C LEU A 60 -17.81 -16.64 -8.52
N GLU A 61 -18.82 -17.01 -9.30
CA GLU A 61 -19.87 -16.09 -9.76
C GLU A 61 -20.56 -15.43 -8.56
N TYR A 62 -21.03 -16.24 -7.62
CA TYR A 62 -21.65 -15.73 -6.39
C TYR A 62 -20.71 -14.79 -5.61
N GLU A 63 -19.47 -15.21 -5.35
CA GLU A 63 -18.48 -14.40 -4.62
C GLU A 63 -18.12 -13.09 -5.33
N THR A 64 -18.17 -13.05 -6.66
CA THR A 64 -17.94 -11.81 -7.42
C THR A 64 -19.11 -10.83 -7.33
N THR A 65 -20.32 -11.32 -7.11
CA THR A 65 -21.53 -10.49 -6.89
C THR A 65 -21.72 -10.10 -5.42
N CYS A 66 -21.11 -10.84 -4.50
CA CYS A 66 -21.24 -10.58 -3.08
C CYS A 66 -20.39 -9.36 -2.65
N PRO A 67 -20.98 -8.35 -2.01
CA PRO A 67 -20.23 -7.22 -1.47
C PRO A 67 -19.30 -7.70 -0.34
N GLN A 68 -17.99 -7.67 -0.59
CA GLN A 68 -17.00 -8.00 0.43
C GLN A 68 -16.92 -6.82 1.40
N LYS A 69 -17.45 -7.00 2.61
CA LYS A 69 -17.37 -5.99 3.68
C LYS A 69 -15.98 -6.04 4.30
N ARG A 70 -15.23 -4.96 4.17
CA ARG A 70 -14.03 -4.72 4.96
C ARG A 70 -14.27 -3.50 5.81
N LYS A 71 -14.02 -3.60 7.12
CA LYS A 71 -14.04 -2.40 7.97
C LYS A 71 -12.79 -1.58 7.69
N ARG A 72 -12.99 -0.27 7.50
CA ARG A 72 -11.93 0.73 7.59
C ARG A 72 -11.60 1.02 9.05
N ASP A 73 -10.47 1.67 9.28
CA ASP A 73 -10.07 2.18 10.60
C ASP A 73 -11.05 3.23 11.14
N ASP A 74 -11.79 3.91 10.26
CA ASP A 74 -12.88 4.84 10.61
C ASP A 74 -14.21 4.14 10.97
N GLY A 75 -14.24 2.80 10.96
CA GLY A 75 -15.43 2.00 11.25
C GLY A 75 -16.44 1.89 10.10
N SER A 76 -16.20 2.52 8.95
CA SER A 76 -17.08 2.41 7.78
C SER A 76 -16.83 1.13 6.98
N ASP A 77 -17.90 0.62 6.35
CA ASP A 77 -17.83 -0.55 5.49
C ASP A 77 -17.29 -0.17 4.11
N LEU A 78 -16.13 -0.71 3.75
CA LEU A 78 -15.57 -0.65 2.41
C LEU A 78 -16.14 -1.82 1.61
N THR A 79 -16.99 -1.52 0.64
CA THR A 79 -17.57 -2.51 -0.26
C THR A 79 -16.61 -2.78 -1.42
N GLY A 80 -15.95 -3.93 -1.39
CA GLY A 80 -15.08 -4.39 -2.48
C GLY A 80 -15.68 -5.59 -3.21
N THR A 81 -15.26 -5.79 -4.46
CA THR A 81 -15.46 -7.07 -5.17
C THR A 81 -14.23 -7.96 -4.97
N LEU A 82 -14.40 -9.28 -5.14
CA LEU A 82 -13.30 -10.24 -5.07
C LEU A 82 -12.18 -9.89 -6.08
N GLY A 83 -10.98 -9.60 -5.58
CA GLY A 83 -9.82 -9.24 -6.41
C GLY A 83 -9.11 -10.46 -7.01
N VAL A 84 -8.17 -10.23 -7.93
CA VAL A 84 -7.40 -11.29 -8.62
C VAL A 84 -6.71 -12.25 -7.65
N SER A 85 -6.12 -11.69 -6.58
CA SER A 85 -5.47 -12.50 -5.54
C SER A 85 -6.47 -13.40 -4.81
N GLY A 86 -7.66 -12.89 -4.50
CA GLY A 86 -8.74 -13.65 -3.86
C GLY A 86 -9.22 -14.81 -4.72
N VAL A 87 -9.49 -14.56 -6.01
CA VAL A 87 -9.86 -15.62 -6.97
C VAL A 87 -8.77 -16.70 -7.03
N LYS A 88 -7.50 -16.31 -7.17
CA LYS A 88 -6.37 -17.26 -7.23
C LYS A 88 -6.23 -18.08 -5.95
N GLN A 89 -6.38 -17.44 -4.79
CA GLN A 89 -6.29 -18.11 -3.49
C GLN A 89 -7.42 -19.13 -3.30
N ILE A 90 -8.65 -18.76 -3.61
CA ILE A 90 -9.82 -19.65 -3.56
C ILE A 90 -9.61 -20.86 -4.47
N VAL A 91 -9.25 -20.64 -5.73
CA VAL A 91 -9.02 -21.73 -6.69
C VAL A 91 -7.90 -22.65 -6.21
N SER A 92 -6.80 -22.11 -5.70
CA SER A 92 -5.69 -22.91 -5.17
C SER A 92 -6.09 -23.71 -3.91
N ALA A 93 -6.89 -23.13 -3.00
CA ALA A 93 -7.37 -23.82 -1.81
C ALA A 93 -8.31 -24.98 -2.17
N LEU A 94 -9.25 -24.75 -3.10
CA LEU A 94 -10.18 -25.76 -3.58
C LEU A 94 -9.46 -26.86 -4.38
N GLU A 95 -8.44 -26.50 -5.17
CA GLU A 95 -7.60 -27.46 -5.90
C GLU A 95 -6.81 -28.34 -4.94
N HIS A 96 -6.22 -27.76 -3.88
CA HIS A 96 -5.51 -28.52 -2.86
C HIS A 96 -6.43 -29.52 -2.15
N TRP A 97 -7.64 -29.10 -1.76
CA TRP A 97 -8.62 -29.99 -1.15
C TRP A 97 -9.05 -31.11 -2.12
N ARG A 98 -9.31 -30.77 -3.40
CA ARG A 98 -9.68 -31.72 -4.46
C ARG A 98 -8.62 -32.81 -4.57
N LEU A 99 -7.36 -32.43 -4.75
CA LEU A 99 -6.25 -33.39 -4.89
C LEU A 99 -6.13 -34.31 -3.67
N LYS A 100 -6.29 -33.78 -2.45
CA LYS A 100 -6.24 -34.57 -1.22
C LYS A 100 -7.39 -35.58 -1.10
N ASN A 101 -8.56 -35.28 -1.66
CA ASN A 101 -9.78 -36.09 -1.51
C ASN A 101 -10.25 -36.78 -2.81
N GLN A 102 -9.49 -36.68 -3.89
CA GLN A 102 -9.85 -37.23 -5.21
C GLN A 102 -10.09 -38.74 -5.18
N HIS A 103 -9.37 -39.47 -4.32
CA HIS A 103 -9.52 -40.91 -4.11
C HIS A 103 -10.87 -41.32 -3.50
N LYS A 104 -11.61 -40.38 -2.88
CA LYS A 104 -12.93 -40.65 -2.30
C LYS A 104 -14.06 -40.64 -3.33
N TYR A 105 -13.79 -40.14 -4.54
CA TYR A 105 -14.77 -39.98 -5.62
C TYR A 105 -14.22 -40.48 -6.97
N PRO A 106 -13.77 -41.75 -7.05
CA PRO A 106 -13.22 -42.31 -8.29
C PRO A 106 -14.25 -42.35 -9.43
N GLU A 107 -15.53 -42.50 -9.09
CA GLU A 107 -16.64 -42.58 -10.04
C GLU A 107 -17.04 -41.26 -10.70
N VAL A 108 -16.48 -40.12 -10.25
CA VAL A 108 -16.81 -38.79 -10.78
C VAL A 108 -15.66 -38.25 -11.65
N PRO A 109 -15.75 -38.32 -13.00
CA PRO A 109 -14.66 -37.89 -13.89
C PRO A 109 -14.26 -36.42 -13.69
N ALA A 110 -15.23 -35.57 -13.37
CA ALA A 110 -15.01 -34.14 -13.16
C ALA A 110 -14.14 -33.82 -11.94
N VAL A 111 -14.04 -34.73 -10.96
CA VAL A 111 -13.15 -34.58 -9.79
C VAL A 111 -11.70 -34.90 -10.17
N GLN A 112 -11.49 -35.68 -11.23
CA GLN A 112 -10.16 -36.09 -11.69
C GLN A 112 -9.46 -34.99 -12.52
N ILE A 113 -10.23 -34.07 -13.09
CA ILE A 113 -9.73 -32.95 -13.90
C ILE A 113 -9.33 -31.78 -12.98
N GLY A 114 -8.12 -31.23 -13.18
CA GLY A 114 -7.66 -30.06 -12.43
C GLY A 114 -8.52 -28.83 -12.69
N LEU A 115 -8.84 -28.07 -11.63
CA LEU A 115 -9.72 -26.91 -11.72
C LEU A 115 -9.21 -25.87 -12.72
N ARG A 116 -7.88 -25.64 -12.74
CA ARG A 116 -7.24 -24.71 -13.69
C ARG A 116 -7.23 -25.20 -15.14
N HIS A 117 -7.62 -26.44 -15.43
CA HIS A 117 -7.77 -26.93 -16.80
C HIS A 117 -9.13 -26.56 -17.39
N ASP A 118 -10.13 -26.26 -16.55
CA ASP A 118 -11.46 -25.85 -17.00
C ASP A 118 -11.42 -24.43 -17.60
N LEU A 119 -12.03 -24.27 -18.77
CA LEU A 119 -12.04 -23.01 -19.51
C LEU A 119 -12.74 -21.88 -18.74
N ARG A 120 -13.78 -22.19 -17.95
CA ARG A 120 -14.53 -21.18 -17.21
C ARG A 120 -13.68 -20.57 -16.10
N ILE A 121 -12.96 -21.40 -15.35
CA ILE A 121 -12.06 -20.96 -14.28
C ILE A 121 -10.90 -20.12 -14.86
N LYS A 122 -10.32 -20.53 -15.99
CA LYS A 122 -9.32 -19.72 -16.70
C LYS A 122 -9.89 -18.36 -17.14
N THR A 123 -11.13 -18.34 -17.60
CA THR A 123 -11.82 -17.12 -18.01
C THR A 123 -12.03 -16.18 -16.83
N PHE A 124 -12.40 -16.70 -15.65
CA PHE A 124 -12.49 -15.92 -14.41
C PHE A 124 -11.16 -15.32 -13.99
N GLU A 125 -10.08 -16.11 -13.95
CA GLU A 125 -8.75 -15.59 -13.61
C GLU A 125 -8.27 -14.53 -14.60
N SER A 126 -8.52 -14.73 -15.90
CA SER A 126 -8.14 -13.80 -16.96
C SER A 126 -8.95 -12.50 -16.91
N ALA A 127 -10.26 -12.59 -16.70
CA ALA A 127 -11.14 -11.43 -16.57
C ALA A 127 -10.80 -10.59 -15.32
N ALA A 128 -10.49 -11.25 -14.20
CA ALA A 128 -10.01 -10.57 -13.01
C ALA A 128 -8.67 -9.87 -13.28
N ALA A 129 -7.71 -10.56 -13.92
CA ALA A 129 -6.40 -9.99 -14.27
C ALA A 129 -6.51 -8.79 -15.21
N TYR A 130 -7.42 -8.81 -16.18
CA TYR A 130 -7.65 -7.68 -17.09
C TYR A 130 -8.19 -6.43 -16.40
N LYS A 131 -9.06 -6.60 -15.38
CA LYS A 131 -9.63 -5.47 -14.62
C LYS A 131 -8.64 -4.85 -13.63
N GLU A 132 -7.60 -5.56 -13.24
CA GLU A 132 -6.63 -5.09 -12.23
C GLU A 132 -5.84 -3.84 -12.64
N PRO A 133 -5.27 -3.74 -13.87
CA PRO A 133 -4.64 -2.51 -14.33
C PRO A 133 -5.57 -1.29 -14.29
N LEU A 134 -6.84 -1.47 -14.64
CA LEU A 134 -7.85 -0.40 -14.59
C LEU A 134 -8.10 0.05 -13.15
N ARG A 135 -8.22 -0.91 -12.22
CA ARG A 135 -8.36 -0.64 -10.79
C ARG A 135 -7.15 0.09 -10.24
N VAL A 136 -5.94 -0.34 -10.59
CA VAL A 136 -4.68 0.29 -10.19
C VAL A 136 -4.61 1.72 -10.73
N LYS A 137 -4.92 1.94 -12.02
CA LYS A 137 -4.98 3.28 -12.62
C LYS A 137 -6.00 4.19 -11.92
N MET A 138 -7.19 3.68 -11.62
CA MET A 138 -8.20 4.43 -10.85
C MET A 138 -7.73 4.75 -9.44
N ALA A 139 -7.08 3.80 -8.75
CA ALA A 139 -6.52 4.03 -7.43
C ALA A 139 -5.41 5.09 -7.46
N HIS A 140 -4.51 5.05 -8.44
CA HIS A 140 -3.49 6.09 -8.64
C HIS A 140 -4.12 7.45 -8.92
N ASN A 141 -5.13 7.52 -9.78
CA ASN A 141 -5.85 8.77 -10.04
C ASN A 141 -6.57 9.30 -8.80
N LEU A 142 -7.19 8.45 -7.99
CA LEU A 142 -7.87 8.84 -6.75
C LEU A 142 -6.89 9.28 -5.66
N LYS A 143 -5.70 8.69 -5.62
CA LYS A 143 -4.58 9.14 -4.78
C LYS A 143 -4.04 10.49 -5.25
N ALA A 144 -3.81 10.66 -6.54
CA ALA A 144 -3.36 11.93 -7.12
C ALA A 144 -4.40 13.05 -6.94
N LYS A 145 -5.69 12.72 -6.95
CA LYS A 145 -6.79 13.65 -6.65
C LYS A 145 -6.96 13.94 -5.14
N GLY A 146 -6.17 13.31 -4.26
CA GLY A 146 -6.26 13.49 -2.81
C GLY A 146 -7.52 12.90 -2.14
N THR A 147 -8.37 12.21 -2.90
CA THR A 147 -9.67 11.68 -2.40
C THR A 147 -9.59 10.34 -1.68
N ASN A 148 -8.49 9.59 -1.82
CA ASN A 148 -8.30 8.26 -1.21
C ASN A 148 -6.88 8.05 -0.64
N ALA A 149 -6.11 9.13 -0.49
CA ALA A 149 -4.87 9.07 0.26
C ALA A 149 -5.23 9.26 1.73
N ASP A 150 -4.89 8.26 2.54
CA ASP A 150 -4.94 8.27 4.00
C ASP A 150 -3.86 9.22 4.54
N THR A 151 -3.99 10.50 4.18
CA THR A 151 -3.01 11.55 4.45
C THR A 151 -3.64 12.69 5.21
N PHE A 152 -2.79 13.45 5.90
CA PHE A 152 -3.17 14.62 6.67
C PHE A 152 -4.12 15.54 5.88
N THR A 153 -5.24 15.90 6.49
CA THR A 153 -6.02 17.06 6.02
C THR A 153 -5.16 18.32 6.16
N SER A 154 -5.48 19.39 5.43
CA SER A 154 -4.75 20.67 5.57
C SER A 154 -4.71 21.15 7.02
N ALA A 155 -5.81 20.97 7.77
CA ALA A 155 -5.88 21.31 9.19
C ALA A 155 -4.94 20.44 10.05
N ASN A 156 -4.85 19.14 9.76
CA ASN A 156 -3.92 18.25 10.45
C ASN A 156 -2.47 18.63 10.12
N LEU A 157 -2.18 18.95 8.86
CA LEU A 157 -0.84 19.33 8.44
C LEU A 157 -0.39 20.64 9.09
N ILE A 158 -1.27 21.64 9.20
CA ILE A 158 -1.00 22.88 9.96
C ILE A 158 -0.67 22.56 11.42
N LYS A 159 -1.44 21.68 12.07
CA LYS A 159 -1.18 21.27 13.46
C LYS A 159 0.18 20.59 13.60
N CYS A 160 0.51 19.66 12.71
CA CYS A 160 1.79 18.96 12.72
C CYS A 160 2.96 19.91 12.44
N ALA A 161 2.85 20.77 11.43
CA ALA A 161 3.86 21.78 11.11
C ALA A 161 4.05 22.77 12.26
N GLY A 162 2.95 23.21 12.90
CA GLY A 162 2.99 24.05 14.08
C GLY A 162 3.64 23.37 15.29
N TRP A 163 3.38 22.07 15.50
CA TRP A 163 4.04 21.28 16.56
C TRP A 163 5.56 21.16 16.34
N CYS A 164 6.01 21.04 15.09
CA CYS A 164 7.43 21.15 14.75
C CYS A 164 8.03 22.53 15.04
N LEU A 165 7.24 23.52 15.45
CA LEU A 165 7.67 24.88 15.76
C LEU A 165 7.52 25.27 17.25
N THR A 166 7.13 24.34 18.12
CA THR A 166 6.87 24.62 19.55
C THR A 166 8.03 24.22 20.48
N ASP A 167 8.17 24.95 21.59
CA ASP A 167 9.00 24.60 22.76
C ASP A 167 10.51 24.45 22.54
N PHE A 168 11.12 25.32 21.72
CA PHE A 168 12.57 25.33 21.55
C PHE A 168 13.30 26.27 22.50
N LYS A 169 14.41 25.77 23.04
CA LYS A 169 15.42 26.58 23.74
C LYS A 169 16.76 26.44 23.01
N GLY A 170 17.28 27.55 22.51
CA GLY A 170 18.57 27.63 21.85
C GLY A 170 18.56 27.39 20.32
N PRO A 171 19.61 27.84 19.62
CA PRO A 171 19.67 27.89 18.15
C PRO A 171 19.63 26.51 17.48
N TYR A 172 20.22 25.49 18.12
CA TYR A 172 20.22 24.13 17.59
C TYR A 172 18.82 23.50 17.56
N ASN A 173 18.03 23.69 18.63
CA ASN A 173 16.67 23.15 18.71
C ASN A 173 15.72 23.86 17.73
N ILE A 174 15.90 25.17 17.53
CA ILE A 174 15.17 25.93 16.51
C ILE A 174 15.45 25.35 15.11
N TYR A 175 16.71 25.09 14.79
CA TYR A 175 17.10 24.45 13.53
C TYR A 175 16.44 23.06 13.36
N LEU A 176 16.44 22.23 14.40
CA LEU A 176 15.80 20.90 14.32
C LEU A 176 14.30 21.00 14.04
N GLY A 177 13.59 21.93 14.70
CA GLY A 177 12.18 22.16 14.44
C GLY A 177 11.90 22.60 13.00
N LEU A 178 12.69 23.56 12.50
CA LEU A 178 12.57 24.04 11.12
C LEU A 178 12.90 22.94 10.11
N ARG A 179 13.90 22.10 10.39
CA ARG A 179 14.24 20.93 9.58
C ARG A 179 13.08 19.95 9.51
N ASP A 180 12.51 19.58 10.65
CA ASP A 180 11.44 18.59 10.71
C ASP A 180 10.16 19.13 10.04
N CYS A 181 9.87 20.42 10.20
CA CYS A 181 8.79 21.11 9.50
C CYS A 181 9.01 21.09 7.98
N ALA A 182 10.20 21.45 7.50
CA ALA A 182 10.54 21.43 6.08
C ALA A 182 10.44 20.02 5.48
N MET A 183 10.93 19.00 6.18
CA MET A 183 10.86 17.60 5.77
C MET A 183 9.41 17.11 5.67
N LEU A 184 8.57 17.43 6.67
CA LEU A 184 7.15 17.08 6.68
C LEU A 184 6.43 17.72 5.48
N LEU A 185 6.52 19.04 5.34
CA LEU A 185 5.78 19.78 4.32
C LEU A 185 6.25 19.43 2.91
N THR A 186 7.56 19.27 2.72
CA THR A 186 8.12 18.82 1.44
C THR A 186 7.58 17.44 1.08
N SER A 187 7.73 16.46 1.97
CA SER A 187 7.29 15.07 1.72
C SER A 187 5.80 15.00 1.42
N CYS A 188 4.97 15.78 2.14
CA CYS A 188 3.53 15.84 1.90
C CYS A 188 3.17 16.57 0.58
N SER A 189 3.94 17.58 0.16
CA SER A 189 3.65 18.35 -1.05
C SER A 189 3.97 17.61 -2.36
N VAL A 190 5.07 16.86 -2.37
CA VAL A 190 5.58 16.18 -3.59
C VAL A 190 5.44 14.66 -3.53
N ALA A 191 4.76 14.13 -2.50
CA ALA A 191 4.60 12.71 -2.21
C ALA A 191 5.94 11.96 -2.14
N PHE A 192 6.96 12.63 -1.60
CA PHE A 192 8.30 12.08 -1.47
C PHE A 192 8.38 11.16 -0.26
N ARG A 193 9.12 10.06 -0.39
CA ARG A 193 9.36 9.16 0.75
C ARG A 193 10.35 9.81 1.68
N GLY A 194 10.18 9.60 2.99
CA GLY A 194 11.07 10.18 4.00
C GLY A 194 12.56 9.88 3.75
N ASP A 195 12.89 8.65 3.34
CA ASP A 195 14.28 8.29 3.00
C ASP A 195 14.81 9.07 1.80
N SER A 196 13.97 9.27 0.78
CA SER A 196 14.32 10.08 -0.39
C SER A 196 14.45 11.55 -0.02
N THR A 197 13.58 12.10 0.83
CA THR A 197 13.68 13.50 1.27
C THR A 197 14.96 13.77 2.05
N ARG A 198 15.44 12.78 2.80
CA ARG A 198 16.68 12.88 3.58
C ARG A 198 17.95 12.74 2.75
N SER A 199 17.86 12.12 1.56
CA SER A 199 18.99 11.95 0.65
C SER A 199 19.09 13.04 -0.41
N LEU A 200 18.22 14.07 -0.35
CA LEU A 200 18.35 15.25 -1.20
C LEU A 200 19.53 16.11 -0.75
N LEU A 201 20.37 16.44 -1.72
CA LEU A 201 21.41 17.46 -1.58
C LEU A 201 20.82 18.83 -1.94
N LEU A 202 21.44 19.91 -1.49
CA LEU A 202 21.06 21.26 -1.90
C LEU A 202 21.28 21.44 -3.41
N SER A 203 22.29 20.79 -3.98
CA SER A 203 22.50 20.74 -5.44
C SER A 203 21.35 20.08 -6.23
N ASP A 204 20.52 19.26 -5.58
CA ASP A 204 19.36 18.62 -6.22
C ASP A 204 18.14 19.56 -6.29
N LEU A 205 18.24 20.74 -5.66
CA LEU A 205 17.18 21.74 -5.58
C LEU A 205 17.40 22.84 -6.62
N PHE A 206 16.45 23.02 -7.53
CA PHE A 206 16.52 24.07 -8.54
C PHE A 206 15.14 24.62 -8.89
N MET A 207 15.08 25.86 -9.37
CA MET A 207 13.83 26.47 -9.80
C MET A 207 13.53 26.11 -11.25
N THR A 208 12.29 25.75 -11.55
CA THR A 208 11.81 25.56 -12.93
C THR A 208 10.48 26.26 -13.14
N ASP A 209 10.27 26.75 -14.36
CA ASP A 209 8.99 27.30 -14.79
C ASP A 209 8.11 26.17 -15.33
N VAL A 210 6.96 25.98 -14.69
CA VAL A 210 5.99 24.94 -15.07
C VAL A 210 4.78 25.58 -15.73
N LEU A 211 4.45 25.12 -16.94
CA LEU A 211 3.24 25.55 -17.63
C LEU A 211 1.99 25.18 -16.82
N MET A 212 1.19 26.18 -16.46
CA MET A 212 -0.10 26.02 -15.79
C MET A 212 -1.22 26.47 -16.72
N ASN A 213 -1.72 25.52 -17.53
CA ASN A 213 -2.83 25.77 -18.45
C ASN A 213 -4.11 26.28 -17.76
N SER A 214 -4.26 26.07 -16.46
CA SER A 214 -5.38 26.57 -15.66
C SER A 214 -5.33 28.07 -15.36
N LYS A 215 -4.16 28.71 -15.47
CA LYS A 215 -4.00 30.17 -15.30
C LYS A 215 -4.21 30.94 -16.60
N GLY A 216 -3.90 30.33 -17.73
CA GLY A 216 -3.96 30.95 -19.04
C GLY A 216 -3.13 30.17 -20.05
N LEU A 217 -3.35 30.43 -21.34
CA LEU A 217 -2.57 29.79 -22.40
C LEU A 217 -1.12 30.31 -22.35
N GLY A 218 -0.16 29.41 -22.13
CA GLY A 218 1.26 29.76 -22.09
C GLY A 218 1.74 30.36 -20.75
N GLU A 219 0.85 30.47 -19.76
CA GLU A 219 1.23 30.97 -18.43
C GLU A 219 2.08 29.94 -17.67
N THR A 220 3.20 30.40 -17.13
CA THR A 220 4.10 29.57 -16.31
C THR A 220 4.04 29.96 -14.85
N VAL A 221 4.35 29.01 -13.97
CA VAL A 221 4.48 29.24 -12.53
C VAL A 221 5.82 28.67 -12.07
N PRO A 222 6.61 29.44 -11.30
CA PRO A 222 7.85 28.95 -10.74
C PRO A 222 7.56 27.86 -9.70
N ALA A 223 8.26 26.74 -9.84
CA ALA A 223 8.23 25.62 -8.92
C ALA A 223 9.64 25.32 -8.41
N LEU A 224 9.73 24.97 -7.12
CA LEU A 224 10.93 24.36 -6.59
C LEU A 224 10.96 22.91 -7.05
N THR A 225 11.99 22.54 -7.80
CA THR A 225 12.18 21.20 -8.36
C THR A 225 13.25 20.47 -7.56
N MET A 226 12.97 19.21 -7.27
CA MET A 226 13.81 18.28 -6.52
C MET A 226 14.14 17.11 -7.44
N LEU A 227 15.42 16.89 -7.65
CA LEU A 227 15.91 15.76 -8.43
C LEU A 227 16.06 14.53 -7.54
N ALA A 228 15.33 13.46 -7.86
CA ALA A 228 15.28 12.27 -7.04
C ALA A 228 16.23 11.17 -7.56
N ASP A 229 17.53 11.45 -7.63
CA ASP A 229 18.51 10.49 -8.18
C ASP A 229 18.67 9.25 -7.28
N ASN A 230 18.60 9.48 -5.97
CA ASN A 230 18.71 8.44 -4.95
C ASN A 230 17.37 7.69 -4.70
N ALA A 231 16.33 8.00 -5.48
CA ALA A 231 15.04 7.34 -5.36
C ALA A 231 14.90 6.16 -6.33
N LYS A 232 13.79 5.43 -6.19
CA LYS A 232 13.48 4.30 -7.07
C LYS A 232 13.43 4.80 -8.51
N HIS A 233 14.39 4.38 -9.32
CA HIS A 233 14.39 4.69 -10.74
C HIS A 233 13.13 4.12 -11.39
N ASN A 234 12.49 4.90 -12.25
CA ASN A 234 11.39 4.39 -13.06
C ASN A 234 11.88 3.26 -13.99
N GLN A 235 10.95 2.48 -14.57
CA GLN A 235 11.29 1.32 -15.41
C GLN A 235 12.18 1.66 -16.62
N THR A 236 12.25 2.95 -16.97
CA THR A 236 13.04 3.51 -18.07
C THR A 236 14.42 4.02 -17.64
N GLY A 237 14.78 3.94 -16.35
CA GLY A 237 16.06 4.41 -15.83
C GLY A 237 16.21 5.93 -15.80
N ARG A 238 15.11 6.68 -15.93
CA ARG A 238 15.11 8.14 -15.91
C ARG A 238 14.96 8.64 -14.47
N THR A 239 15.76 9.62 -14.09
CA THR A 239 15.64 10.30 -12.80
C THR A 239 14.32 11.07 -12.71
N ASP A 240 13.60 10.90 -11.61
CA ASP A 240 12.30 11.53 -11.42
C ASP A 240 12.46 12.95 -10.86
N GLU A 241 11.74 13.90 -11.47
CA GLU A 241 11.67 15.29 -11.02
C GLU A 241 10.39 15.51 -10.21
N HIS A 242 10.53 15.97 -8.98
CA HIS A 242 9.43 16.30 -8.09
C HIS A 242 9.32 17.81 -7.95
N ARG A 243 8.12 18.38 -8.07
CA ARG A 243 7.93 19.84 -8.11
C ARG A 243 6.99 20.32 -7.02
N ALA A 244 7.46 21.22 -6.19
CA ALA A 244 6.70 21.87 -5.13
C ALA A 244 6.36 23.31 -5.53
N PHE A 245 5.11 23.70 -5.31
CA PHE A 245 4.64 25.07 -5.56
C PHE A 245 4.51 25.84 -4.25
N ARG A 246 4.54 27.17 -4.35
CA ARG A 246 4.20 28.03 -3.20
C ARG A 246 2.74 27.85 -2.85
N HIS A 247 2.49 27.60 -1.56
CA HIS A 247 1.14 27.48 -1.03
C HIS A 247 0.61 28.86 -0.61
N GLN A 248 -0.70 29.08 -0.73
CA GLN A 248 -1.34 30.34 -0.31
C GLN A 248 -1.25 30.54 1.22
N PHE A 249 -1.55 29.48 1.99
CA PHE A 249 -1.27 29.43 3.42
C PHE A 249 0.22 29.18 3.65
N VAL A 250 0.86 30.09 4.39
CA VAL A 250 2.31 30.08 4.62
C VAL A 250 2.75 28.89 5.48
N GLU A 251 1.89 28.45 6.40
CA GLU A 251 2.07 27.32 7.30
C GLU A 251 2.11 25.98 6.57
N LEU A 252 1.64 25.95 5.32
CA LEU A 252 1.60 24.78 4.45
C LEU A 252 2.60 24.89 3.29
N CYS A 253 3.40 25.95 3.24
CA CYS A 253 4.23 26.24 2.07
C CYS A 253 5.56 25.45 2.13
N PRO A 254 5.75 24.40 1.30
CA PRO A 254 6.99 23.62 1.31
C PRO A 254 8.20 24.46 0.91
N VAL A 255 8.03 25.34 -0.08
CA VAL A 255 9.09 26.27 -0.54
C VAL A 255 9.51 27.23 0.57
N GLY A 256 8.54 27.76 1.31
CA GLY A 256 8.80 28.64 2.44
C GLY A 256 9.56 27.94 3.56
N SER A 257 9.14 26.72 3.90
CA SER A 257 9.78 25.95 4.97
C SER A 257 11.20 25.50 4.63
N VAL A 258 11.48 25.12 3.38
CA VAL A 258 12.85 24.85 2.92
C VAL A 258 13.70 26.11 2.98
N ALA A 259 13.17 27.27 2.56
CA ALA A 259 13.90 28.53 2.65
C ALA A 259 14.22 28.91 4.11
N PHE A 260 13.29 28.72 5.05
CA PHE A 260 13.53 28.96 6.48
C PHE A 260 14.55 28.00 7.07
N LEU A 261 14.54 26.73 6.65
CA LEU A 261 15.56 25.76 7.03
C LEU A 261 16.96 26.25 6.61
N LEU A 262 17.15 26.59 5.34
CA LEU A 262 18.43 27.09 4.83
C LEU A 262 18.86 28.38 5.52
N PHE A 263 17.93 29.31 5.74
CA PHE A 263 18.19 30.53 6.49
C PHE A 263 18.69 30.22 7.91
N SER A 264 18.01 29.32 8.62
CA SER A 264 18.42 28.94 9.98
C SER A 264 19.78 28.23 10.01
N TYR A 265 20.08 27.42 9.00
CA TYR A 265 21.35 26.71 8.91
C TYR A 265 22.52 27.67 8.65
N HIS A 266 22.42 28.55 7.66
CA HIS A 266 23.53 29.46 7.33
C HIS A 266 23.61 30.68 8.24
N HIS A 267 22.49 31.30 8.60
CA HIS A 267 22.50 32.59 9.30
C HIS A 267 22.31 32.48 10.82
N VAL A 268 21.55 31.49 11.31
CA VAL A 268 21.31 31.34 12.77
C VAL A 268 22.37 30.44 13.40
N ARG A 269 22.80 29.39 12.70
CA ARG A 269 23.87 28.49 13.17
C ARG A 269 25.27 28.90 12.71
N ASP A 270 25.38 29.95 11.90
CA ASP A 270 26.64 30.45 11.34
C ASP A 270 27.42 29.35 10.59
N CYS A 271 26.70 28.44 9.95
CA CYS A 271 27.31 27.43 9.08
C CYS A 271 27.70 28.09 7.75
N ALA A 272 28.90 27.78 7.27
CA ALA A 272 29.40 28.32 6.01
C ALA A 272 28.39 28.10 4.87
N ALA A 273 28.29 29.08 3.97
CA ALA A 273 27.56 28.88 2.73
C ALA A 273 28.32 27.84 1.88
N PRO A 274 27.61 26.93 1.21
CA PRO A 274 28.23 25.96 0.33
C PRO A 274 28.82 26.70 -0.86
N ASP A 275 30.03 26.32 -1.25
CA ASP A 275 30.69 26.84 -2.46
C ASP A 275 30.25 26.05 -3.72
N PHE A 276 29.44 25.01 -3.54
CA PHE A 276 28.98 24.05 -4.55
C PHE A 276 30.14 23.43 -5.36
N ALA A 277 31.37 23.51 -4.85
CA ALA A 277 32.51 22.90 -5.48
C ALA A 277 32.37 21.37 -5.38
N PRO A 278 32.65 20.62 -6.47
CA PRO A 278 32.59 19.18 -6.42
C PRO A 278 33.68 18.62 -5.52
N ASP A 279 33.28 17.89 -4.48
CA ASP A 279 34.15 17.12 -3.61
C ASP A 279 34.35 15.70 -4.17
N PHE A 280 35.53 15.45 -4.72
CA PHE A 280 35.91 14.14 -5.26
C PHE A 280 36.51 13.21 -4.19
N SER A 281 36.62 13.65 -2.94
CA SER A 281 37.11 12.80 -1.86
C SER A 281 36.07 11.76 -1.41
N ASP A 282 34.78 12.03 -1.66
CA ASP A 282 33.69 11.11 -1.36
C ASP A 282 33.59 9.98 -2.41
N LEU A 283 33.94 8.76 -1.99
CA LEU A 283 33.95 7.57 -2.84
C LEU A 283 32.56 7.11 -3.28
N GLU A 284 31.48 7.64 -2.68
CA GLU A 284 30.11 7.40 -3.15
C GLU A 284 29.80 8.17 -4.45
N TYR A 285 30.43 9.32 -4.66
CA TYR A 285 30.11 10.25 -5.76
C TYR A 285 31.18 10.32 -6.87
N ARG A 286 32.14 9.37 -6.82
CA ARG A 286 33.29 9.15 -7.74
C ARG A 286 33.39 10.12 -8.94
N ASP A 287 32.65 9.83 -10.00
CA ASP A 287 32.86 10.43 -11.32
C ASP A 287 32.34 11.88 -11.43
N TRP A 288 31.46 12.28 -10.51
CA TRP A 288 30.75 13.57 -10.58
C TRP A 288 31.12 14.53 -9.44
N GLY A 289 31.74 13.98 -8.38
CA GLY A 289 32.06 14.68 -7.14
C GLY A 289 30.77 15.00 -6.36
N LYS A 290 30.81 14.85 -5.04
CA LYS A 290 29.69 15.26 -4.19
C LYS A 290 29.56 16.77 -4.24
N ARG A 291 28.34 17.29 -4.36
CA ARG A 291 28.06 18.73 -4.29
C ARG A 291 27.08 18.92 -3.14
N GLU A 292 27.37 19.89 -2.28
CA GLU A 292 26.45 20.22 -1.19
C GLU A 292 25.11 20.71 -1.71
#